data_AF-A0A7J3XC70-F1
#
_entry.id   AF-A0A7J3XC70-F1
#
_cell.length_a   1.000
_cell.length_b   1.000
_cell.length_c   1.000
_cell.angle_alpha   90.00
_cell.angle_beta   90.00
_cell.angle_gamma   90.00
#
_symmetry.space_group_name_H-M   'P 1'
#
loop_
_entity.id
_entity.type
_entity.pdbx_description
1 polymer ?
#
loop_
_entity_poly.entity_id
_entity_poly.type
_entity_poly.pdbx_seq_one_letter_code
_entity_poly.pdbx_strand_id
1 'polypeptide(L)'
;TGEFVIGWEPRGDWLERLEYVRRVVEVSDSVIHVVDPFRSKPAVEKEVGYFRLHGIGSGEVNYRYKYTDEDLSKLCEFIRSTSSREVYVMFNNVWMLQDAQRFRDICSDVVV
;
A
#
# COMPACT_ATOMS: atom_id res chain seq x y z
N THR A 1 16.75 13.41 18.69
CA THR A 1 16.66 12.90 17.31
C THR A 1 15.31 12.22 17.17
N GLY A 2 14.46 12.62 16.24
CA GLY A 2 13.13 12.02 16.09
C GLY A 2 13.24 10.56 15.68
N GLU A 3 12.34 9.72 16.17
CA GLU A 3 12.18 8.35 15.66
C GLU A 3 11.69 8.41 14.20
N PHE A 4 12.35 7.66 13.32
CA PHE A 4 11.99 7.58 11.90
C PHE A 4 11.28 6.27 11.62
N VAL A 5 10.22 6.31 10.81
CA VAL A 5 9.61 5.10 10.23
C VAL A 5 10.29 4.79 8.90
N ILE A 6 10.76 3.56 8.73
CA ILE A 6 11.41 3.06 7.53
C ILE A 6 10.42 2.16 6.77
N GLY A 7 9.98 2.64 5.61
CA GLY A 7 9.20 1.82 4.68
C GLY A 7 10.10 0.96 3.79
N TRP A 8 9.92 -0.35 3.83
CA TRP A 8 10.61 -1.29 2.95
C TRP A 8 9.62 -1.95 1.98
N GLU A 9 9.85 -1.76 0.68
CA GLU A 9 9.09 -2.41 -0.39
C GLU A 9 9.97 -3.47 -1.07
N PRO A 10 9.91 -4.74 -0.65
CA PRO A 10 10.64 -5.81 -1.31
C PRO A 10 10.07 -6.08 -2.71
N ARG A 11 10.93 -6.55 -3.62
CA ARG A 11 10.64 -6.79 -5.04
C ARG A 11 11.07 -8.20 -5.45
N GLY A 12 10.49 -8.75 -6.52
CA GLY A 12 10.77 -10.13 -6.95
C GLY A 12 9.99 -11.17 -6.13
N ASP A 13 10.63 -12.30 -5.78
CA ASP A 13 9.96 -13.46 -5.17
C ASP A 13 9.64 -13.31 -3.67
N TRP A 14 9.94 -12.16 -3.06
CA TRP A 14 9.68 -11.91 -1.63
C TRP A 14 8.21 -11.99 -1.26
N LEU A 15 7.30 -11.58 -2.15
CA LEU A 15 5.85 -11.69 -1.90
C LEU A 15 5.36 -13.14 -1.93
N GLU A 16 6.12 -14.07 -2.50
CA GLU A 16 5.85 -15.51 -2.46
C GLU A 16 6.37 -16.14 -1.16
N ARG A 17 7.17 -15.40 -0.38
CA ARG A 17 7.84 -15.86 0.85
C ARG A 17 7.62 -14.90 2.02
N LEU A 18 6.35 -14.60 2.30
CA LEU A 18 5.93 -13.61 3.30
C LEU A 18 6.47 -13.88 4.71
N GLU A 19 6.84 -15.12 5.03
CA GLU A 19 7.50 -15.47 6.30
C GLU A 19 8.85 -14.78 6.49
N TYR A 20 9.64 -14.57 5.42
CA TYR A 20 10.90 -13.84 5.53
C TYR A 20 10.67 -12.33 5.58
N VAL A 21 9.70 -11.83 4.83
CA VAL A 21 9.29 -10.42 4.90
C VAL A 21 8.88 -10.09 6.33
N ARG A 22 8.04 -10.93 6.94
CA ARG A 22 7.63 -10.81 8.34
C ARG A 22 8.83 -10.74 9.28
N ARG A 23 9.80 -11.65 9.15
CA ARG A 23 11.01 -11.65 9.99
C ARG A 23 11.81 -10.35 9.92
N VAL A 24 11.87 -9.70 8.76
CA VAL A 24 12.56 -8.41 8.60
C VAL A 24 11.75 -7.27 9.24
N VAL A 25 10.44 -7.25 8.98
CA VAL A 25 9.53 -6.20 9.46
C VAL A 25 9.35 -6.26 10.98
N GLU A 26 9.43 -7.45 11.60
CA GLU A 26 9.35 -7.62 13.06
C GLU A 26 10.64 -7.26 13.80
N VAL A 27 11.74 -6.92 13.11
CA VAL A 27 13.01 -6.49 13.76
C VAL A 27 12.82 -5.21 14.58
N SER A 28 11.89 -4.34 14.17
CA SER A 28 11.60 -3.09 14.88
C SER A 28 10.18 -2.61 14.54
N ASP A 29 9.53 -1.94 15.50
CA ASP A 29 8.24 -1.29 15.25
C ASP A 29 8.30 -0.14 14.26
N SER A 30 9.49 0.41 14.03
CA SER A 30 9.70 1.48 13.06
C SER A 30 9.93 0.97 11.63
N VAL A 31 10.01 -0.34 11.39
CA VAL A 31 10.10 -0.91 10.03
C VAL A 31 8.71 -1.35 9.58
N ILE A 32 8.25 -0.84 8.45
CA ILE A 32 6.93 -1.17 7.89
C ILE A 32 7.06 -1.83 6.53
N HIS A 33 6.16 -2.77 6.24
CA HIS A 33 6.07 -3.41 4.93
C HIS A 33 5.29 -2.51 3.97
N VAL A 34 5.99 -1.94 3.00
CA VAL A 34 5.37 -1.20 1.91
C VAL A 34 4.97 -2.19 0.83
N VAL A 35 3.71 -2.18 0.42
CA VAL A 35 3.19 -3.16 -0.55
C VAL A 35 2.08 -2.53 -1.42
N ASP A 36 1.86 -3.08 -2.60
CA ASP A 36 0.66 -2.82 -3.40
C ASP A 36 -0.50 -3.70 -2.91
N PRO A 37 -1.59 -3.13 -2.37
CA PRO A 37 -2.73 -3.90 -1.86
C PRO A 37 -3.43 -4.79 -2.90
N PHE A 38 -3.29 -4.47 -4.19
CA PHE A 38 -3.82 -5.31 -5.28
C PHE A 38 -2.92 -6.52 -5.59
N ARG A 39 -1.77 -6.64 -4.92
CA ARG A 39 -0.83 -7.75 -5.06
C ARG A 39 -0.79 -8.63 -3.82
N SER A 40 -0.70 -8.01 -2.65
CA SER A 40 -0.59 -8.74 -1.39
C SER A 40 -1.01 -7.86 -0.22
N LYS A 41 -1.32 -8.51 0.90
CA LYS A 41 -1.51 -7.84 2.19
C LYS A 41 -0.15 -7.59 2.84
N PRO A 42 -0.02 -6.60 3.74
CA PRO A 42 1.20 -6.45 4.51
C PRO A 42 1.49 -7.72 5.32
N ALA A 43 2.76 -8.15 5.37
CA ALA A 43 3.14 -9.35 6.12
C ALA A 43 2.86 -9.20 7.63
N VAL A 44 2.94 -7.95 8.12
CA VAL A 44 2.60 -7.51 9.46
C VAL A 44 1.97 -6.11 9.34
N GLU A 45 0.80 -5.92 9.95
CA GLU A 45 0.21 -4.60 10.11
C GLU A 45 0.87 -3.88 11.30
N LYS A 46 1.14 -2.58 11.13
CA LYS A 46 1.77 -1.70 12.11
C LYS A 46 0.93 -0.45 12.30
N GLU A 47 1.26 0.38 13.30
CA GLU A 47 0.58 1.66 13.56
C GLU A 47 0.51 2.54 12.30
N VAL A 48 1.56 2.51 11.47
CA VAL A 48 1.60 3.17 10.16
C VAL A 48 1.53 2.13 9.04
N GLY A 49 0.50 2.22 8.21
CA GLY A 49 0.40 1.49 6.94
C GLY A 49 0.92 2.37 5.79
N TYR A 50 1.69 1.80 4.87
CA TYR A 50 2.10 2.52 3.67
C TYR A 50 1.96 1.66 2.43
N PHE A 51 1.10 2.10 1.50
CA PHE A 51 0.75 1.36 0.30
C PHE A 51 1.20 2.12 -0.96
N ARG A 52 1.86 1.42 -1.88
CA ARG A 52 2.32 1.98 -3.16
C ARG A 52 1.68 1.23 -4.31
N LEU A 53 0.90 1.94 -5.10
CA LEU A 53 0.08 1.38 -6.17
C LEU A 53 0.77 1.50 -7.52
N HIS A 54 1.05 0.37 -8.16
CA HIS A 54 1.79 0.33 -9.42
C HIS A 54 0.94 -0.07 -10.63
N GLY A 55 -0.37 -0.18 -10.46
CA GLY A 55 -1.32 -0.61 -11.48
C GLY A 55 -1.61 -2.12 -11.45
N ILE A 56 -2.83 -2.48 -11.85
CA ILE A 56 -3.31 -3.86 -11.89
C ILE A 56 -2.90 -4.53 -13.20
N GLY A 57 -2.37 -5.76 -13.14
CA GLY A 57 -1.92 -6.50 -14.31
C GLY A 57 -1.21 -7.81 -13.95
N SER A 58 -0.62 -8.51 -14.92
CA SER A 58 0.09 -9.77 -14.68
C SER A 58 1.53 -9.60 -14.19
N GLY A 59 2.21 -8.50 -14.59
CA GLY A 59 3.58 -8.20 -14.14
C GLY A 59 3.62 -7.52 -12.77
N GLU A 60 4.82 -7.34 -12.22
CA GLU A 60 5.04 -6.67 -10.93
C GLU A 60 4.53 -5.22 -10.91
N VAL A 61 4.55 -4.55 -12.07
CA VAL A 61 4.06 -3.18 -12.25
C VAL A 61 3.25 -3.05 -13.55
N ASN A 62 2.29 -2.14 -13.56
CA ASN A 62 1.57 -1.68 -14.74
C ASN A 62 1.28 -0.18 -14.65
N TYR A 63 2.31 0.66 -14.79
CA TYR A 63 2.19 2.11 -14.60
C TYR A 63 1.20 2.80 -15.55
N ARG A 64 0.81 2.16 -16.66
CA ARG A 64 -0.19 2.72 -17.60
C ARG A 64 -1.63 2.44 -17.17
N TYR A 65 -1.84 1.54 -16.21
CA TYR A 65 -3.16 1.24 -15.68
C TYR A 65 -3.79 2.51 -15.10
N LYS A 66 -5.05 2.73 -15.45
CA LYS A 66 -5.88 3.77 -14.87
C LYS A 66 -6.92 3.10 -13.99
N TYR A 67 -6.93 3.42 -12.71
CA TYR A 67 -7.81 2.76 -11.76
C TYR A 67 -9.28 3.09 -12.06
N THR A 68 -10.14 2.08 -11.99
CA THR A 68 -11.59 2.26 -12.07
C THR A 68 -12.14 2.70 -10.72
N ASP A 69 -13.34 3.29 -10.67
CA ASP A 69 -13.96 3.64 -9.39
C ASP A 69 -14.22 2.40 -8.52
N GLU A 70 -14.44 1.24 -9.14
CA GLU A 70 -14.58 -0.05 -8.43
C GLU A 70 -13.26 -0.46 -7.75
N ASP A 71 -12.12 -0.31 -8.44
CA ASP A 71 -10.82 -0.58 -7.84
C ASP A 71 -10.57 0.36 -6.66
N LEU A 72 -10.84 1.66 -6.84
CA LEU A 72 -10.64 2.65 -5.80
C LEU A 72 -11.55 2.40 -4.58
N SER A 73 -12.78 1.92 -4.81
CA SER A 73 -13.70 1.51 -3.75
C SER A 73 -13.16 0.29 -2.98
N LYS A 74 -12.65 -0.73 -3.68
CA LYS A 74 -12.00 -1.91 -3.07
C LYS A 74 -10.76 -1.52 -2.26
N LEU A 75 -9.96 -0.59 -2.77
CA LEU A 75 -8.82 -0.04 -2.04
C LEU A 75 -9.27 0.65 -0.75
N CYS A 76 -10.39 1.39 -0.81
CA CYS A 76 -10.96 2.05 0.36
C CYS A 76 -11.39 1.06 1.44
N GLU A 77 -12.11 0.01 1.05
CA GLU A 77 -12.55 -1.06 1.95
C GLU A 77 -11.35 -1.78 2.58
N PHE A 78 -10.32 -2.07 1.77
CA PHE A 78 -9.08 -2.65 2.26
C PHE A 78 -8.44 -1.76 3.34
N ILE A 79 -8.26 -0.47 3.08
CA ILE A 79 -7.65 0.46 4.03
C ILE A 79 -8.44 0.55 5.33
N ARG A 80 -9.77 0.66 5.24
CA ARG A 80 -10.67 0.68 6.41
C ARG A 80 -10.63 -0.63 7.21
N SER A 81 -10.22 -1.74 6.60
CA SER A 81 -10.09 -3.04 7.28
C SER A 81 -8.74 -3.23 7.99
N THR A 82 -7.76 -2.38 7.72
CA THR A 82 -6.45 -2.46 8.38
C THR A 82 -6.54 -2.01 9.83
N SER A 83 -5.68 -2.56 10.69
CA SER A 83 -5.51 -2.12 12.09
C SER A 83 -4.60 -0.89 12.23
N SER A 84 -4.07 -0.37 11.12
CA SER A 84 -3.19 0.80 11.12
C SER A 84 -3.94 2.06 11.53
N ARG A 85 -3.34 2.83 12.45
CA ARG A 85 -3.88 4.11 12.92
C ARG A 85 -3.73 5.20 11.88
N GLU A 86 -2.65 5.17 11.11
CA GLU A 86 -2.36 6.11 10.04
C GLU A 86 -1.99 5.36 8.76
N VAL A 87 -2.58 5.73 7.63
CA VAL A 87 -2.37 5.04 6.36
C VAL A 87 -1.97 6.02 5.28
N TYR A 88 -0.82 5.78 4.67
CA TYR A 88 -0.32 6.50 3.52
C TYR A 88 -0.58 5.71 2.25
N VAL A 89 -1.08 6.37 1.21
CA VAL A 89 -1.38 5.77 -0.09
C VAL A 89 -0.70 6.57 -1.18
N MET A 90 0.20 5.93 -1.92
CA MET A 90 0.91 6.57 -3.03
C MET A 90 0.55 5.89 -4.35
N PHE A 91 -0.13 6.63 -5.22
CA PHE A 91 -0.34 6.23 -6.61
C PHE A 91 0.95 6.43 -7.40
N ASN A 92 1.50 5.35 -7.97
CA ASN A 92 2.73 5.35 -8.77
C ASN A 92 2.47 5.10 -10.25
N ASN A 93 1.23 5.29 -10.72
CA ASN A 93 0.86 5.16 -12.12
C ASN A 93 0.90 6.51 -12.85
N VAL A 94 0.85 6.50 -14.18
CA VAL A 94 0.89 7.71 -15.03
C VAL A 94 -0.27 8.67 -14.73
N TRP A 95 -1.40 8.15 -14.23
CA TRP A 95 -2.60 8.92 -13.88
C TRP A 95 -2.68 9.26 -12.39
N MET A 96 -1.54 9.20 -11.66
CA MET A 96 -1.50 9.26 -10.20
C MET A 96 -2.27 10.43 -9.58
N LEU A 97 -2.21 11.62 -10.18
CA LEU A 97 -2.91 12.79 -9.65
C LEU A 97 -4.43 12.60 -9.71
N GLN A 98 -4.93 12.17 -10.88
CA GLN A 98 -6.37 11.99 -11.09
C GLN A 98 -6.91 10.81 -10.26
N ASP A 99 -6.15 9.72 -10.19
CA ASP A 99 -6.55 8.54 -9.42
C ASP A 99 -6.50 8.82 -7.92
N ALA A 100 -5.51 9.57 -7.41
CA ALA A 100 -5.47 10.00 -6.01
C ALA A 100 -6.64 10.94 -5.64
N GLN A 101 -6.99 11.88 -6.52
CA GLN A 101 -8.14 12.77 -6.32
C GLN A 101 -9.44 11.97 -6.25
N ARG A 102 -9.69 11.10 -7.23
CA ARG A 102 -10.87 10.23 -7.26
C ARG A 102 -10.91 9.30 -6.05
N PHE A 103 -9.76 8.74 -5.66
CA PHE A 103 -9.66 7.90 -4.48
C PHE A 103 -10.08 8.65 -3.22
N ARG A 104 -9.55 9.84 -2.98
CA ARG A 104 -9.95 10.70 -1.86
C ARG A 104 -11.44 11.00 -1.87
N ASP A 105 -11.99 11.32 -3.04
CA ASP A 105 -13.40 11.69 -3.17
C ASP A 105 -14.32 10.47 -2.91
N ILE A 106 -13.96 9.28 -3.42
CA ILE A 106 -14.67 8.00 -3.16
C ILE A 106 -14.55 7.58 -1.70
N CYS A 107 -13.38 7.78 -1.10
CA CYS A 107 -13.11 7.38 0.27
C CYS A 107 -13.60 8.35 1.33
N SER A 108 -14.27 9.45 0.95
CA SER A 108 -14.71 10.50 1.87
C SER A 108 -15.28 9.90 3.17
N ASP A 109 -14.48 10.13 4.23
CA ASP A 109 -14.26 9.44 5.53
C ASP A 109 -12.77 9.04 5.75
N VAL A 110 -11.91 9.11 4.74
CA VAL A 110 -10.44 8.92 4.87
C VAL A 110 -9.72 10.24 4.61
N VAL A 111 -8.92 10.71 5.57
CA VAL A 111 -8.01 11.85 5.39
C VAL A 111 -6.82 11.36 4.55
N VAL A 112 -6.69 11.90 3.34
CA VAL A 112 -5.54 11.68 2.43
C VAL A 112 -4.54 12.82 2.60
#